data_AF-A0A483Y0F2-F1
#
_entry.id   AF-A0A483Y0F2-F1
#
_cell.length_a   1.000
_cell.length_b   1.000
_cell.length_c   1.000
_cell.angle_alpha   90.00
_cell.angle_beta   90.00
_cell.angle_gamma   90.00
#
_symmetry.space_group_name_H-M   'P 1'
#
loop_
_entity.id
_entity.type
_entity.pdbx_description
1 polymer ?
#
loop_
_entity_poly.entity_id
_entity_poly.type
_entity_poly.pdbx_seq_one_letter_code
_entity_poly.pdbx_strand_id
1 'polypeptide(L)'
;MNTQYLQYVRQQLIVATADLSGATKGQLVAFAENAQFTATARSRGRKKVYSEVKQKMVNPDGPPMSGSQSRAKGSSIALVLPVEYSTASWRRALLSLEDHQKAWLLWNYSDNIRWEHQETITRWAWGQFNEKLAGVRIAKKTVDRLRQLIWLAAQDVKAELAGREAYEYQALAELVGVAKSTWTETYLPHWLALRS
;
A
#
# COMPACT_ATOMS: atom_id res chain seq x y z
N MET A 1 -22.56 -12.89 9.54
CA MET A 1 -21.08 -12.94 9.49
C MET A 1 -20.55 -12.72 10.90
N ASN A 2 -19.67 -13.58 11.42
CA ASN A 2 -19.16 -13.48 12.80
C ASN A 2 -18.13 -12.33 12.91
N THR A 3 -18.14 -11.57 14.01
CA THR A 3 -17.19 -10.49 14.31
C THR A 3 -15.73 -10.93 14.19
N GLN A 4 -15.42 -12.17 14.61
CA GLN A 4 -14.07 -12.74 14.48
C GLN A 4 -13.63 -12.89 13.02
N TYR A 5 -14.54 -13.27 12.13
CA TYR A 5 -14.24 -13.40 10.70
C TYR A 5 -13.94 -12.03 10.07
N LEU A 6 -14.70 -11.00 10.43
CA LEU A 6 -14.44 -9.63 9.97
C LEU A 6 -13.08 -9.12 10.44
N GLN A 7 -12.70 -9.38 11.69
CA GLN A 7 -11.38 -9.01 12.21
C GLN A 7 -10.26 -9.72 11.45
N TYR A 8 -10.42 -11.02 11.18
CA TYR A 8 -9.46 -11.78 10.38
C TYR A 8 -9.28 -11.17 8.98
N VAL A 9 -10.37 -10.88 8.27
CA VAL A 9 -10.31 -10.26 6.93
C VAL A 9 -9.60 -8.90 6.98
N ARG A 10 -9.89 -8.05 7.97
CA ARG A 10 -9.22 -6.75 8.15
C ARG A 10 -7.71 -6.93 8.33
N GLN A 11 -7.29 -7.85 9.20
CA GLN A 11 -5.87 -8.12 9.42
C GLN A 11 -5.18 -8.61 8.14
N GLN A 12 -5.81 -9.52 7.40
CA GLN A 12 -5.25 -10.01 6.13
C GLN A 12 -5.11 -8.89 5.10
N LEU A 13 -6.09 -7.98 4.99
CA LEU A 13 -6.01 -6.83 4.09
C LEU A 13 -4.89 -5.86 4.47
N ILE A 14 -4.73 -5.55 5.77
CA ILE A 14 -3.65 -4.69 6.26
C ILE A 14 -2.29 -5.30 5.90
N VAL A 15 -2.08 -6.59 6.20
CA VAL A 15 -0.80 -7.27 5.88
C VAL A 15 -0.58 -7.37 4.37
N ALA A 16 -1.62 -7.64 3.59
CA ALA A 16 -1.51 -7.76 2.14
C ALA A 16 -1.15 -6.42 1.45
N THR A 17 -1.58 -5.30 2.02
CA THR A 17 -1.39 -3.96 1.44
C THR A 17 -0.25 -3.16 2.09
N ALA A 18 0.35 -3.68 3.16
CA ALA A 18 1.50 -3.07 3.80
C ALA A 18 2.68 -2.92 2.84
N ASP A 19 3.32 -1.75 2.86
CA ASP A 19 4.57 -1.53 2.15
C ASP A 19 5.71 -2.20 2.93
N LEU A 20 6.18 -3.34 2.42
CA LEU A 20 7.31 -4.10 2.97
C LEU A 20 8.62 -3.81 2.21
N SER A 21 8.60 -2.80 1.32
CA SER A 21 9.82 -2.35 0.65
C SER A 21 10.80 -1.71 1.65
N GLY A 22 12.10 -1.83 1.39
CA GLY A 22 13.14 -1.29 2.28
C GLY A 22 13.81 -2.29 3.24
N ALA A 23 13.37 -3.55 3.27
CA ALA A 23 14.07 -4.61 4.00
C ALA A 23 15.44 -4.99 3.38
N THR A 24 15.66 -4.63 2.11
CA THR A 24 16.93 -4.86 1.42
C THR A 24 17.73 -3.57 1.31
N LYS A 25 19.05 -3.68 1.52
CA LYS A 25 19.97 -2.55 1.34
C LYS A 25 19.82 -2.02 -0.08
N GLY A 26 19.64 -0.71 -0.24
CA GLY A 26 19.48 -0.07 -1.55
C GLY A 26 20.65 -0.41 -2.48
N GLN A 27 20.40 -0.37 -3.80
CA GLN A 27 21.37 -0.81 -4.82
C GLN A 27 22.77 -0.22 -4.63
N LEU A 28 22.86 1.06 -4.24
CA LEU A 28 24.13 1.75 -3.99
C LEU A 28 24.91 1.15 -2.82
N VAL A 29 24.22 0.78 -1.74
CA VAL A 29 24.83 0.13 -0.57
C VAL A 29 25.26 -1.28 -0.92
N ALA A 30 24.44 -2.01 -1.70
CA ALA A 30 24.82 -3.33 -2.20
C ALA A 30 26.04 -3.27 -3.13
N PHE A 31 26.19 -2.23 -3.95
CA PHE A 31 27.38 -2.02 -4.77
C PHE A 31 28.61 -1.66 -3.94
N ALA A 32 28.48 -0.79 -2.94
CA ALA A 32 29.59 -0.44 -2.05
C ALA A 32 30.12 -1.65 -1.26
N GLU A 33 29.23 -2.53 -0.79
CA GLU A 33 29.61 -3.71 -0.02
C GLU A 33 30.20 -4.85 -0.87
N ASN A 34 29.75 -4.99 -2.14
CA ASN A 34 30.21 -6.06 -3.04
C ASN A 34 31.25 -5.61 -4.07
N ALA A 35 31.59 -4.32 -4.14
CA ALA A 35 32.71 -3.83 -4.92
C ALA A 35 34.02 -4.29 -4.25
N GLN A 36 34.36 -5.56 -4.41
CA GLN A 36 35.71 -6.05 -4.17
C GLN A 36 36.62 -5.49 -5.27
N PHE A 37 36.98 -4.21 -5.17
CA PHE A 37 38.13 -3.67 -5.90
C PHE A 37 39.40 -4.17 -5.20
N THR A 38 39.72 -5.45 -5.43
CA THR A 38 41.05 -5.96 -5.13
C THR A 38 41.93 -5.64 -6.34
N ALA A 39 42.92 -4.79 -6.15
CA ALA A 39 43.98 -4.58 -7.13
C ALA A 39 44.76 -5.90 -7.27
N THR A 40 44.29 -6.80 -8.13
CA THR A 40 45.06 -7.97 -8.48
C THR A 40 46.29 -7.48 -9.24
N ALA A 41 47.46 -7.75 -8.68
CA ALA A 41 48.72 -7.56 -9.38
C ALA A 41 48.65 -8.44 -10.63
N ARG A 42 48.30 -7.87 -11.78
CA ARG A 42 48.44 -8.54 -13.07
C ARG A 42 49.91 -8.90 -13.19
N SER A 43 50.21 -10.17 -12.94
CA SER A 43 51.53 -10.77 -13.07
C SER A 43 52.00 -10.60 -14.51
N ARG A 44 52.75 -9.53 -14.76
CA ARG A 44 53.37 -9.21 -16.07
C ARG A 44 54.66 -10.01 -16.30
N GLY A 45 54.83 -11.19 -15.71
CA GLY A 45 56.13 -11.87 -15.69
C GLY A 45 56.09 -13.39 -15.54
N ARG A 46 55.19 -14.12 -16.22
CA ARG A 46 55.31 -15.58 -16.27
C ARG A 46 56.48 -15.99 -17.17
N LYS A 47 57.54 -16.55 -16.58
CA LYS A 47 58.64 -17.21 -17.32
C LYS A 47 58.07 -18.42 -18.06
N LYS A 48 58.37 -18.54 -19.35
CA LYS A 48 58.01 -19.71 -20.17
C LYS A 48 58.89 -20.90 -19.78
N VAL A 49 58.32 -22.10 -19.78
CA VAL A 49 59.03 -23.36 -19.52
C VAL A 49 58.96 -24.22 -20.79
N TYR A 50 60.03 -24.94 -21.09
CA TYR A 50 60.08 -25.83 -22.26
C TYR A 50 59.20 -27.05 -22.02
N SER A 51 58.24 -27.32 -22.92
CA SER A 51 57.42 -28.53 -22.87
C SER A 51 57.98 -29.57 -23.81
N GLU A 52 58.40 -30.71 -23.26
CA GLU A 52 58.91 -31.87 -24.04
C GLU A 52 57.83 -32.47 -24.94
N VAL A 53 56.56 -32.42 -24.53
CA VAL A 53 55.43 -32.93 -25.33
C VAL A 53 55.12 -32.04 -26.53
N LYS A 54 55.21 -30.71 -26.37
CA LYS A 54 54.91 -29.73 -27.43
C LYS A 54 56.17 -29.23 -28.16
N GLN A 55 57.35 -29.69 -27.74
CA GLN A 55 58.68 -29.31 -28.25
C GLN A 55 58.89 -27.79 -28.38
N LYS A 56 58.30 -26.99 -27.47
CA LYS A 56 58.37 -25.53 -27.50
C LYS A 56 58.21 -24.89 -26.12
N MET A 57 58.69 -23.65 -25.99
CA MET A 57 58.47 -22.82 -24.80
C MET A 57 56.99 -22.46 -24.65
N VAL A 58 56.36 -22.96 -23.60
CA VAL A 58 54.95 -22.71 -23.27
C VAL A 58 54.83 -22.01 -21.93
N ASN A 59 53.70 -21.34 -21.71
CA ASN A 59 53.38 -20.84 -20.38
C ASN A 59 53.10 -22.05 -19.47
N PRO A 60 53.67 -22.10 -18.26
CA PRO A 60 53.31 -23.13 -17.29
C PRO A 60 51.80 -23.11 -17.03
N ASP A 61 51.17 -24.28 -17.00
CA ASP A 61 49.80 -24.41 -16.51
C ASP A 61 49.78 -23.94 -15.06
N GLY A 62 48.79 -23.10 -14.73
CA GLY A 62 48.66 -22.61 -13.36
C GLY A 62 48.28 -23.77 -12.42
N PRO A 63 48.61 -23.68 -11.11
CA PRO A 63 47.96 -24.56 -10.15
C PRO A 63 46.43 -24.40 -10.25
N PRO A 64 45.64 -25.43 -9.88
CA PRO A 64 44.18 -25.31 -9.81
C PRO A 64 43.81 -24.02 -9.10
N MET A 65 43.11 -23.10 -9.77
CA MET A 65 42.69 -21.87 -9.13
C MET A 65 41.62 -22.21 -8.10
N SER A 66 41.84 -21.84 -6.84
CA SER A 66 40.81 -21.92 -5.81
C SER A 66 39.71 -20.91 -6.15
N GLY A 67 38.63 -21.40 -6.75
CA GLY A 67 37.42 -20.61 -6.94
C GLY A 67 36.73 -20.42 -5.60
N SER A 68 36.89 -19.25 -4.98
CA SER A 68 36.05 -18.88 -3.84
C SER A 68 34.67 -18.46 -4.36
N GLN A 69 33.61 -18.91 -3.69
CA GLN A 69 32.25 -18.49 -4.02
C GLN A 69 32.17 -16.96 -3.95
N SER A 70 31.86 -16.31 -5.08
CA SER A 70 31.74 -14.84 -5.16
C SER A 70 30.54 -14.30 -4.39
N ARG A 71 29.60 -15.17 -4.02
CA ARG A 71 28.54 -14.82 -3.07
C ARG A 71 29.05 -14.96 -1.64
N ALA A 72 28.95 -13.89 -0.86
CA ALA A 72 29.22 -13.90 0.58
C ALA A 72 28.31 -14.87 1.38
N LYS A 73 27.18 -15.32 0.81
CA LYS A 73 26.27 -16.32 1.39
C LYS A 73 25.86 -17.34 0.32
N GLY A 74 25.91 -18.62 0.66
CA GLY A 74 25.55 -19.72 -0.25
C GLY A 74 24.06 -19.88 -0.58
N SER A 75 23.19 -18.99 -0.09
CA SER A 75 21.75 -19.01 -0.37
C SER A 75 21.35 -18.01 -1.46
N SER A 76 20.26 -18.30 -2.17
CA SER A 76 19.61 -17.34 -3.07
C SER A 76 18.84 -16.29 -2.28
N ILE A 77 18.94 -15.03 -2.69
CA ILE A 77 18.05 -13.97 -2.21
C ILE A 77 16.67 -14.20 -2.84
N ALA A 78 15.63 -14.31 -2.03
CA ALA A 78 14.26 -14.40 -2.52
C ALA A 78 13.86 -13.08 -3.18
N LEU A 79 13.40 -13.12 -4.44
CA LEU A 79 12.97 -11.93 -5.19
C LEU A 79 11.65 -11.36 -4.68
N VAL A 80 10.83 -12.19 -4.03
CA VAL A 80 9.54 -11.83 -3.43
C VAL A 80 9.57 -12.30 -1.98
N LEU A 81 9.15 -11.44 -1.05
CA LEU A 81 9.11 -11.81 0.36
C LEU A 81 8.05 -12.91 0.57
N PRO A 82 8.28 -13.88 1.47
CA PRO A 82 7.30 -14.94 1.74
C PRO A 82 5.92 -14.40 2.13
N VAL A 83 5.88 -13.29 2.88
CA VAL A 83 4.63 -12.59 3.26
C VAL A 83 3.94 -11.99 2.03
N GLU A 84 4.71 -11.40 1.12
CA GLU A 84 4.14 -10.83 -0.11
C GLU A 84 3.57 -11.90 -1.03
N TYR A 85 4.22 -13.06 -1.08
CA TYR A 85 3.76 -14.22 -1.84
C TYR A 85 2.50 -14.82 -1.23
N SER A 86 2.48 -15.06 0.09
CA SER A 86 1.33 -15.68 0.77
C SER A 86 0.07 -14.79 0.74
N THR A 87 0.24 -13.47 0.76
CA THR A 87 -0.86 -12.49 0.70
C THR A 87 -1.23 -12.04 -0.70
N ALA A 88 -0.59 -12.57 -1.74
CA ALA A 88 -0.84 -12.15 -3.13
C ALA A 88 -2.30 -12.41 -3.58
N SER A 89 -2.94 -13.47 -3.09
CA SER A 89 -4.34 -13.77 -3.37
C SER A 89 -5.28 -12.67 -2.86
N TRP A 90 -5.00 -12.12 -1.67
CA TRP A 90 -5.75 -11.00 -1.08
C TRP A 90 -5.63 -9.73 -1.92
N ARG A 91 -4.43 -9.40 -2.41
CA ARG A 91 -4.26 -8.25 -3.31
C ARG A 91 -5.04 -8.42 -4.60
N ARG A 92 -5.00 -9.62 -5.21
CA ARG A 92 -5.79 -9.89 -6.44
C ARG A 92 -7.28 -9.76 -6.19
N ALA A 93 -7.78 -10.31 -5.08
CA ALA A 93 -9.18 -10.18 -4.69
C ALA A 93 -9.57 -8.71 -4.51
N LEU A 94 -8.78 -7.94 -3.74
CA LEU A 94 -9.00 -6.51 -3.53
C LEU A 94 -9.03 -5.71 -4.84
N LEU A 95 -8.10 -5.99 -5.76
CA LEU A 95 -8.02 -5.30 -7.05
C LEU A 95 -9.12 -5.69 -8.03
N SER A 96 -9.78 -6.82 -7.82
CA SER A 96 -10.93 -7.28 -8.63
C SER A 96 -12.27 -6.65 -8.24
N LEU A 97 -12.33 -5.96 -7.09
CA LEU A 97 -13.55 -5.29 -6.63
C LEU A 97 -13.88 -4.05 -7.47
N GLU A 98 -15.14 -3.64 -7.39
CA GLU A 98 -15.60 -2.37 -7.96
C GLU A 98 -14.81 -1.19 -7.38
N ASP A 99 -14.66 -0.12 -8.18
CA ASP A 99 -13.75 0.98 -7.86
C ASP A 99 -14.05 1.63 -6.50
N HIS A 100 -15.31 1.84 -6.16
CA HIS A 100 -15.70 2.43 -4.89
C HIS A 100 -15.41 1.51 -3.69
N GLN A 101 -15.59 0.19 -3.85
CA GLN A 101 -15.31 -0.81 -2.81
C GLN A 101 -13.80 -0.95 -2.58
N LYS A 102 -13.04 -1.03 -3.66
CA LYS A 102 -11.58 -1.05 -3.65
C LYS A 102 -11.01 0.22 -3.01
N ALA A 103 -11.51 1.39 -3.42
CA ALA A 103 -11.12 2.68 -2.85
C ALA A 103 -11.42 2.74 -1.34
N TRP A 104 -12.60 2.27 -0.91
CA TRP A 104 -12.96 2.19 0.50
C TRP A 104 -11.98 1.34 1.31
N LEU A 105 -11.70 0.12 0.85
CA LEU A 105 -10.80 -0.79 1.56
C LEU A 105 -9.37 -0.27 1.60
N LEU A 106 -8.87 0.29 0.50
CA LEU A 106 -7.52 0.89 0.46
C LEU A 106 -7.45 2.10 1.40
N TRP A 107 -8.43 2.98 1.37
CA TRP A 107 -8.43 4.18 2.22
C TRP A 107 -8.53 3.85 3.72
N ASN A 108 -9.22 2.77 4.09
CA ASN A 108 -9.39 2.37 5.49
C ASN A 108 -8.24 1.51 6.02
N TYR A 109 -7.69 0.60 5.21
CA TYR A 109 -6.80 -0.47 5.70
C TYR A 109 -5.39 -0.48 5.12
N SER A 110 -5.09 0.29 4.07
CA SER A 110 -3.75 0.34 3.44
C SER A 110 -2.94 1.60 3.76
N ASP A 111 -3.40 2.40 4.72
CA ASP A 111 -2.86 3.74 5.06
C ASP A 111 -2.71 4.69 3.85
N ASN A 112 -3.42 4.38 2.77
CA ASN A 112 -3.36 5.13 1.52
C ASN A 112 -4.28 6.34 1.59
N ILE A 113 -3.69 7.50 1.88
CA ILE A 113 -4.42 8.77 2.03
C ILE A 113 -4.66 9.53 0.72
N ARG A 114 -4.50 8.88 -0.45
CA ARG A 114 -4.73 9.52 -1.75
C ARG A 114 -6.14 10.09 -1.85
N TRP A 115 -6.22 11.32 -2.39
CA TRP A 115 -7.48 12.04 -2.59
C TRP A 115 -8.45 11.30 -3.52
N GLU A 116 -7.93 10.65 -4.56
CA GLU A 116 -8.70 9.89 -5.56
C GLU A 116 -9.65 8.86 -4.95
N HIS A 117 -9.22 8.19 -3.87
CA HIS A 117 -10.07 7.22 -3.17
C HIS A 117 -11.27 7.92 -2.53
N GLN A 118 -11.02 9.05 -1.86
CA GLN A 118 -12.06 9.84 -1.21
C GLN A 118 -13.07 10.40 -2.21
N GLU A 119 -12.59 10.89 -3.36
CA GLU A 119 -13.46 11.35 -4.45
C GLU A 119 -14.34 10.22 -5.00
N THR A 120 -13.77 9.04 -5.23
CA THR A 120 -14.51 7.88 -5.75
C THR A 120 -15.59 7.43 -4.77
N ILE A 121 -15.26 7.32 -3.48
CA ILE A 121 -16.19 6.94 -2.41
C ILE A 121 -17.32 7.96 -2.31
N THR A 122 -17.01 9.24 -2.23
CA THR A 122 -18.01 10.30 -2.05
C THR A 122 -18.92 10.47 -3.26
N ARG A 123 -18.39 10.32 -4.49
CA ARG A 123 -19.19 10.34 -5.71
C ARG A 123 -20.19 9.18 -5.75
N TRP A 124 -19.75 7.98 -5.41
CA TRP A 124 -20.62 6.81 -5.35
C TRP A 124 -21.68 6.94 -4.25
N ALA A 125 -21.26 7.33 -3.04
CA ALA A 125 -22.16 7.53 -1.91
C ALA A 125 -23.21 8.62 -2.19
N TRP A 126 -22.83 9.71 -2.86
CA TRP A 126 -23.77 10.73 -3.31
C TRP A 126 -24.80 10.19 -4.30
N GLY A 127 -24.38 9.33 -5.23
CA GLY A 127 -25.30 8.66 -6.15
C GLY A 127 -26.37 7.85 -5.41
N GLN A 128 -25.93 6.99 -4.48
CA GLN A 128 -26.81 6.17 -3.65
C GLN A 128 -27.76 7.00 -2.78
N PHE A 129 -27.25 8.09 -2.20
CA PHE A 129 -28.06 8.99 -1.38
C PHE A 129 -29.08 9.77 -2.22
N ASN A 130 -28.70 10.19 -3.42
CA ASN A 130 -29.59 10.93 -4.31
C ASN A 130 -30.77 10.08 -4.78
N GLU A 131 -30.59 8.76 -4.93
CA GLU A 131 -31.69 7.81 -5.17
C GLU A 131 -32.68 7.79 -4.00
N LYS A 132 -32.19 7.83 -2.75
CA LYS A 132 -33.05 7.91 -1.55
C LYS A 132 -33.81 9.24 -1.45
N LEU A 133 -33.27 10.32 -2.04
CA LEU A 133 -33.93 11.63 -2.09
C LEU A 133 -34.87 11.80 -3.28
N ALA A 134 -34.97 10.81 -4.18
CA ALA A 134 -35.83 10.89 -5.34
C ALA A 134 -37.29 11.18 -4.94
N GLY A 135 -37.85 12.26 -5.48
CA GLY A 135 -39.22 12.71 -5.19
C GLY A 135 -39.36 13.72 -4.05
N VAL A 136 -38.32 13.97 -3.26
CA VAL A 136 -38.34 14.99 -2.20
C VAL A 136 -37.90 16.34 -2.75
N ARG A 137 -38.74 17.37 -2.59
CA ARG A 137 -38.36 18.75 -2.94
C ARG A 137 -37.48 19.33 -1.84
N ILE A 138 -36.19 19.46 -2.13
CA ILE A 138 -35.19 20.03 -1.22
C ILE A 138 -34.65 21.33 -1.83
N ALA A 139 -34.48 22.36 -0.98
CA ALA A 139 -33.88 23.61 -1.40
C ALA A 139 -32.42 23.41 -1.86
N LYS A 140 -32.01 24.10 -2.92
CA LYS A 140 -30.64 24.01 -3.49
C LYS A 140 -29.55 24.19 -2.43
N LYS A 141 -29.71 25.18 -1.54
CA LYS A 141 -28.77 25.46 -0.44
C LYS A 141 -28.59 24.26 0.51
N THR A 142 -29.67 23.50 0.76
CA THR A 142 -29.61 22.30 1.59
C THR A 142 -28.89 21.18 0.85
N VAL A 143 -29.17 20.98 -0.44
CA VAL A 143 -28.47 19.99 -1.28
C VAL A 143 -26.96 20.26 -1.31
N ASP A 144 -26.54 21.50 -1.48
CA ASP A 144 -25.12 21.88 -1.52
C ASP A 144 -24.42 21.57 -0.17
N ARG A 145 -25.10 21.79 0.95
CA ARG A 145 -24.61 21.39 2.28
C ARG A 145 -24.57 19.88 2.49
N LEU A 146 -25.56 19.14 1.98
CA LEU A 146 -25.58 17.67 2.05
C LEU A 146 -24.41 17.05 1.27
N ARG A 147 -23.98 17.66 0.15
CA ARG A 147 -22.77 17.24 -0.57
C ARG A 147 -21.51 17.40 0.27
N GLN A 148 -21.38 18.51 1.00
CA GLN A 148 -20.27 18.73 1.93
C GLN A 148 -20.28 17.71 3.08
N LEU A 149 -21.48 17.42 3.61
CA LEU A 149 -21.67 16.44 4.67
C LEU A 149 -21.29 15.01 4.26
N ILE A 150 -21.38 14.65 2.98
CA ILE A 150 -21.08 13.27 2.57
C ILE A 150 -19.61 12.89 2.79
N TRP A 151 -18.71 13.86 2.60
CA TRP A 151 -17.29 13.64 2.83
C TRP A 151 -17.01 13.53 4.34
N LEU A 152 -17.65 14.37 5.16
CA LEU A 152 -17.58 14.28 6.62
C LEU A 152 -18.15 12.95 7.14
N ALA A 153 -19.25 12.46 6.55
CA ALA A 153 -19.82 11.16 6.91
C ALA A 153 -18.86 10.01 6.60
N ALA A 154 -18.21 10.01 5.44
CA ALA A 154 -17.21 9.00 5.09
C ALA A 154 -16.01 9.02 6.07
N GLN A 155 -15.58 10.20 6.51
CA GLN A 155 -14.54 10.35 7.53
C GLN A 155 -14.97 9.85 8.90
N ASP A 156 -16.21 10.15 9.30
CA ASP A 156 -16.79 9.71 10.57
C ASP A 156 -16.82 8.18 10.67
N VAL A 157 -17.31 7.51 9.61
CA VAL A 157 -17.34 6.04 9.54
C VAL A 157 -15.92 5.47 9.58
N LYS A 158 -14.96 6.07 8.88
CA LYS A 158 -13.56 5.64 8.93
C LYS A 158 -12.97 5.79 10.34
N ALA A 159 -13.25 6.89 11.04
CA ALA A 159 -12.80 7.14 12.40
C ALA A 159 -13.37 6.08 13.37
N GLU A 160 -14.68 5.80 13.27
CA GLU A 160 -15.35 4.76 14.04
C GLU A 160 -14.74 3.37 13.77
N LEU A 161 -14.49 3.01 12.51
CA LEU A 161 -13.86 1.75 12.14
C LEU A 161 -12.44 1.61 12.73
N ALA A 162 -11.74 2.73 12.92
CA ALA A 162 -10.43 2.79 13.55
C ALA A 162 -10.49 2.86 15.09
N GLY A 163 -11.69 2.87 15.69
CA GLY A 163 -11.90 3.00 17.13
C GLY A 163 -11.60 4.40 17.68
N ARG A 164 -11.67 5.43 16.83
CA ARG A 164 -11.51 6.84 17.21
C ARG A 164 -12.88 7.47 17.50
N GLU A 165 -12.85 8.64 18.12
CA GLU A 165 -14.06 9.41 18.44
C GLU A 165 -14.78 9.86 17.16
N ALA A 166 -16.11 9.75 17.18
CA ALA A 166 -16.99 10.24 16.12
C ALA A 166 -17.24 11.75 16.29
N TYR A 167 -17.65 12.42 15.22
CA TYR A 167 -17.98 13.84 15.28
C TYR A 167 -19.18 14.11 16.20
N GLU A 168 -19.04 15.10 17.07
CA GLU A 168 -20.16 15.64 17.81
C GLU A 168 -21.10 16.45 16.89
N TYR A 169 -22.41 16.34 17.13
CA TYR A 169 -23.41 17.07 16.35
C TYR A 169 -23.25 18.60 16.41
N GLN A 170 -22.72 19.13 17.50
CA GLN A 170 -22.41 20.55 17.60
C GLN A 170 -21.30 20.95 16.62
N ALA A 171 -20.21 20.19 16.58
CA ALA A 171 -19.11 20.43 15.65
C ALA A 171 -19.56 20.30 14.18
N LEU A 172 -20.42 19.33 13.87
CA LEU A 172 -20.98 19.19 12.51
C LEU A 172 -21.85 20.39 12.11
N ALA A 173 -22.67 20.90 13.03
CA ALA A 173 -23.49 22.08 12.77
C ALA A 173 -22.62 23.31 12.48
N GLU A 174 -21.53 23.49 13.24
CA GLU A 174 -20.55 24.54 13.03
C GLU A 174 -19.82 24.40 11.68
N LEU A 175 -19.37 23.19 11.32
CA LEU A 175 -18.68 22.91 10.05
C LEU A 175 -19.55 23.20 8.82
N VAL A 176 -20.86 22.99 8.92
CA VAL A 176 -21.83 23.26 7.83
C VAL A 176 -22.37 24.71 7.90
N GLY A 177 -22.03 25.46 8.94
CA GLY A 177 -22.47 26.84 9.16
C GLY A 177 -23.98 26.94 9.40
N VAL A 178 -24.50 26.10 10.28
CA VAL A 178 -25.92 25.99 10.61
C VAL A 178 -26.13 26.09 12.13
N ALA A 179 -27.21 26.74 12.56
CA ALA A 179 -27.57 26.82 13.97
C ALA A 179 -27.94 25.42 14.53
N LYS A 180 -27.71 25.21 15.83
CA LYS A 180 -27.98 23.92 16.50
C LYS A 180 -29.42 23.43 16.32
N SER A 181 -30.41 24.32 16.41
CA SER A 181 -31.83 23.99 16.19
C SER A 181 -32.10 23.48 14.77
N THR A 182 -31.59 24.19 13.76
CA THR A 182 -31.73 23.81 12.36
C THR A 182 -31.00 22.49 12.06
N TRP A 183 -29.88 22.22 12.72
CA TRP A 183 -29.19 20.94 12.61
C TRP A 183 -30.09 19.79 13.06
N THR A 184 -30.64 19.87 14.28
CA THR A 184 -31.46 18.81 14.85
C THR A 184 -32.75 18.57 14.08
N GLU A 185 -33.39 19.63 13.57
CA GLU A 185 -34.68 19.52 12.87
C GLU A 185 -34.53 19.07 11.42
N THR A 186 -33.52 19.57 10.70
CA THR A 186 -33.43 19.39 9.24
C THR A 186 -32.30 18.46 8.82
N TYR A 187 -31.10 18.59 9.40
CA TYR A 187 -29.91 17.89 8.89
C TYR A 187 -29.65 16.56 9.58
N LEU A 188 -30.06 16.39 10.84
CA LEU A 188 -29.85 15.16 11.61
C LEU A 188 -30.41 13.90 10.92
N PRO A 189 -31.66 13.89 10.37
CA PRO A 189 -32.16 12.72 9.66
C PRO A 189 -31.34 12.39 8.41
N HIS A 190 -30.89 13.41 7.68
CA HIS A 190 -30.04 13.23 6.50
C HIS A 190 -28.65 12.73 6.87
N TRP A 191 -28.05 13.25 7.94
CA TRP A 191 -26.75 12.80 8.46
C TRP A 191 -26.76 11.32 8.79
N LEU A 192 -27.78 10.85 9.52
CA LEU A 192 -27.93 9.43 9.86
C LEU A 192 -28.08 8.56 8.60
N ALA A 193 -28.79 9.04 7.58
CA ALA A 193 -28.94 8.34 6.31
C ALA A 193 -27.68 8.38 5.41
N LEU A 194 -26.80 9.37 5.60
CA LEU A 194 -25.50 9.45 4.92
C LEU A 194 -24.46 8.51 5.54
N ARG A 195 -24.55 8.27 6.85
CA ARG A 195 -23.63 7.40 7.59
C ARG A 195 -24.01 5.91 7.49
N SER A 196 -25.27 5.60 7.19
CA SER A 196 -25.82 4.23 7.08
C SER A 196 -25.34 3.50 5.84
#